data_AF-A0A1F9V958-F1
#
_entry.id   AF-A0A1F9V958-F1
#
_cell.length_a   1.000
_cell.length_b   1.000
_cell.length_c   1.000
_cell.angle_alpha   90.00
_cell.angle_beta   90.00
_cell.angle_gamma   90.00
#
_symmetry.space_group_name_H-M   'P 1'
#
loop_
_entity.id
_entity.type
_entity.pdbx_description
1 polymer ?
#
loop_
_entity_poly.entity_id
_entity_poly.type
_entity_poly.pdbx_seq_one_letter_code
_entity_poly.pdbx_strand_id
1 'polypeptide(L)'
;MTIEKIWQELQNYDETKSSKSFQLKDLRIQFYKGAMEIPLIAFFPSQHFDLNSSKMNEFSKLLEKQGLVLDCVTETANYKINTNDEQQYIGRITKDALKLHAIRIKELGKECFESLISFFINPNNLFVSRNLE
;
A
#
# COMPACT_ATOMS: atom_id res chain seq x y z
N MET A 1 -9.74 6.22 12.69
CA MET A 1 -9.08 4.92 12.92
C MET A 1 -7.58 5.13 13.13
N THR A 2 -6.81 4.12 13.56
CA THR A 2 -5.33 4.16 13.58
C THR A 2 -4.78 3.10 12.62
N ILE A 3 -3.51 3.21 12.23
CA ILE A 3 -2.80 2.18 11.45
C ILE A 3 -2.88 0.82 12.15
N GLU A 4 -2.63 0.78 13.46
CA GLU A 4 -2.80 -0.42 14.29
C GLU A 4 -4.17 -1.08 14.11
N LYS A 5 -5.24 -0.29 14.18
CA LYS A 5 -6.61 -0.81 14.05
C LYS A 5 -6.88 -1.33 12.64
N ILE A 6 -6.31 -0.71 11.61
CA ILE A 6 -6.43 -1.22 10.21
C ILE A 6 -5.70 -2.54 10.08
N TRP A 7 -4.50 -2.66 10.66
CA TRP A 7 -3.76 -3.91 10.66
C TRP A 7 -4.54 -5.03 11.36
N GLN A 8 -5.12 -4.75 12.54
CA GLN A 8 -5.98 -5.71 13.26
C GLN A 8 -7.20 -6.12 12.44
N GLU A 9 -7.87 -5.16 11.80
CA GLU A 9 -9.00 -5.43 10.91
C GLU A 9 -8.59 -6.26 9.70
N LEU A 10 -7.41 -6.01 9.12
CA LEU A 10 -6.84 -6.80 8.05
C LEU A 10 -6.56 -8.23 8.54
N GLN A 11 -5.94 -8.43 9.71
CA GLN A 11 -5.68 -9.78 10.24
C GLN A 11 -6.97 -10.58 10.38
N ASN A 12 -8.02 -9.95 10.90
CA ASN A 12 -9.35 -10.54 11.06
C ASN A 12 -10.19 -10.56 9.77
N TYR A 13 -9.68 -10.02 8.66
CA TYR A 13 -10.41 -9.94 7.41
C TYR A 13 -10.66 -11.35 6.86
N ASP A 14 -11.95 -11.65 6.75
CA ASP A 14 -12.52 -12.86 6.20
C ASP A 14 -12.98 -12.55 4.77
N GLU A 15 -12.35 -13.22 3.79
CA GLU A 15 -12.58 -13.04 2.36
C GLU A 15 -14.01 -13.40 1.93
N THR A 16 -14.78 -14.11 2.75
CA THR A 16 -16.16 -14.46 2.45
C THR A 16 -17.15 -13.32 2.76
N LYS A 17 -16.71 -12.30 3.50
CA LYS A 17 -17.57 -11.19 3.94
C LYS A 17 -17.63 -10.06 2.92
N SER A 18 -18.75 -9.34 2.94
CA SER A 18 -19.00 -8.15 2.12
C SER A 18 -17.96 -7.04 2.37
N SER A 19 -17.88 -6.09 1.44
CA SER A 19 -16.92 -4.99 1.53
C SER A 19 -17.10 -4.18 2.82
N LYS A 20 -16.00 -3.87 3.51
CA LYS A 20 -16.00 -3.05 4.73
C LYS A 20 -15.15 -1.81 4.52
N SER A 21 -15.66 -0.64 4.89
CA SER A 21 -14.97 0.64 4.72
C SER A 21 -14.71 1.33 6.05
N PHE A 22 -13.62 2.10 6.10
CA PHE A 22 -13.18 2.85 7.28
C PHE A 22 -12.61 4.20 6.87
N GLN A 23 -12.44 5.07 7.87
CA GLN A 23 -11.78 6.37 7.70
C GLN A 23 -10.52 6.46 8.58
N LEU A 24 -9.40 6.84 7.98
CA LEU A 24 -8.15 7.21 8.64
C LEU A 24 -7.72 8.59 8.13
N LYS A 25 -7.86 9.64 8.94
CA LYS A 25 -7.58 11.02 8.53
C LYS A 25 -8.28 11.34 7.20
N ASP A 26 -7.53 11.77 6.18
CA ASP A 26 -8.00 12.09 4.84
C ASP A 26 -8.06 10.88 3.90
N LEU A 27 -8.00 9.66 4.43
CA LEU A 27 -8.04 8.43 3.64
C LEU A 27 -9.29 7.62 3.93
N ARG A 28 -9.99 7.26 2.86
CA ARG A 28 -10.99 6.20 2.88
C ARG A 28 -10.27 4.87 2.65
N ILE A 29 -10.54 3.90 3.50
CA ILE A 29 -9.96 2.56 3.42
C ILE A 29 -11.09 1.58 3.12
N GLN A 30 -10.85 0.62 2.23
CA GLN A 30 -11.86 -0.37 1.85
C GLN A 30 -11.25 -1.76 1.72
N PHE A 31 -11.82 -2.73 2.41
CA PHE A 31 -11.67 -4.15 2.08
C PHE A 31 -12.72 -4.53 1.03
N TYR A 32 -12.29 -5.22 -0.02
CA TYR A 32 -13.16 -5.70 -1.08
C TYR A 32 -12.48 -6.80 -1.90
N LYS A 33 -13.25 -7.49 -2.74
CA LYS A 33 -12.72 -8.42 -3.73
C LYS A 33 -12.48 -7.70 -5.05
N GLY A 34 -11.25 -7.76 -5.53
CA GLY A 34 -10.83 -7.24 -6.83
C GLY A 34 -11.17 -8.18 -7.98
N ALA A 35 -10.51 -7.97 -9.11
CA ALA A 35 -10.60 -8.89 -10.25
C ALA A 35 -10.16 -10.29 -9.83
N MET A 36 -10.80 -11.32 -10.42
CA MET A 36 -10.55 -12.74 -10.10
C MET A 36 -10.76 -13.06 -8.61
N GLU A 37 -11.67 -12.35 -7.94
CA GLU A 37 -12.00 -12.54 -6.52
C GLU A 37 -10.82 -12.30 -5.55
N ILE A 38 -9.74 -11.65 -5.99
CA ILE A 38 -8.57 -11.39 -5.16
C ILE A 38 -8.96 -10.49 -3.97
N PRO A 39 -8.71 -10.90 -2.72
CA PRO A 39 -9.00 -10.07 -1.55
C PRO A 39 -8.02 -8.90 -1.48
N LEU A 40 -8.55 -7.67 -1.47
CA LEU A 40 -7.77 -6.44 -1.48
C LEU A 40 -8.09 -5.55 -0.27
N ILE A 41 -7.08 -4.81 0.16
CA ILE A 41 -7.25 -3.58 0.94
C ILE A 41 -6.82 -2.39 0.07
N ALA A 42 -7.69 -1.39 -0.06
CA ALA A 42 -7.39 -0.17 -0.80
C ALA A 42 -7.42 1.06 0.11
N PHE A 43 -6.46 1.96 -0.12
CA PHE A 43 -6.30 3.24 0.54
C PHE A 43 -6.54 4.33 -0.48
N PHE A 44 -7.63 5.07 -0.33
CA PHE A 44 -8.05 6.16 -1.21
C PHE A 44 -7.82 7.49 -0.51
N PRO A 45 -6.82 8.29 -0.93
CA PRO A 45 -6.60 9.62 -0.40
C PRO A 45 -7.71 10.56 -0.90
N SER A 46 -8.04 11.58 -0.12
CA SER A 46 -9.03 12.60 -0.49
C SER A 46 -8.60 13.43 -1.70
N GLN A 47 -7.29 13.49 -1.97
CA GLN A 47 -6.68 14.17 -3.11
C GLN A 47 -5.82 13.19 -3.91
N HIS A 48 -5.73 13.39 -5.22
CA HIS A 48 -4.91 12.52 -6.07
C HIS A 48 -3.45 12.49 -5.61
N PHE A 49 -2.89 11.29 -5.59
CA PHE A 49 -1.48 11.06 -5.35
C PHE A 49 -0.68 11.33 -6.63
N ASP A 50 0.27 12.26 -6.55
CA ASP A 50 1.16 12.59 -7.67
C ASP A 50 2.26 11.53 -7.83
N LEU A 51 2.17 10.74 -8.90
CA LEU A 51 3.08 9.65 -9.24
C LEU A 51 4.29 10.10 -10.09
N ASN A 52 4.91 11.20 -9.73
CA ASN A 52 6.12 11.64 -10.43
C ASN A 52 7.32 10.69 -10.17
N SER A 53 8.27 10.68 -11.09
CA SER A 53 9.41 9.76 -11.07
C SER A 53 10.30 9.90 -9.82
N SER A 54 10.46 11.10 -9.26
CA SER A 54 11.29 11.31 -8.06
C SER A 54 10.71 10.60 -6.85
N LYS A 55 9.41 10.79 -6.60
CA LYS A 55 8.70 10.12 -5.50
C LYS A 55 8.70 8.60 -5.67
N MET A 56 8.48 8.11 -6.89
CA MET A 56 8.48 6.67 -7.16
C MET A 56 9.86 6.05 -7.00
N ASN A 57 10.94 6.78 -7.30
CA ASN A 57 12.30 6.32 -7.02
C ASN A 57 12.57 6.23 -5.51
N GLU A 58 12.10 7.19 -4.71
CA GLU A 58 12.18 7.10 -3.25
C GLU A 58 11.39 5.92 -2.70
N PHE A 59 10.19 5.67 -3.26
CA PHE A 59 9.38 4.53 -2.89
C PHE A 59 10.06 3.21 -3.23
N SER A 60 10.65 3.09 -4.42
CA SER A 60 11.37 1.89 -4.85
C SER A 60 12.49 1.52 -3.87
N LYS A 61 13.26 2.49 -3.39
CA LYS A 61 14.31 2.26 -2.38
C LYS A 61 13.76 1.76 -1.04
N LEU A 62 12.56 2.21 -0.65
CA LEU A 62 11.88 1.71 0.55
C LEU A 62 11.40 0.27 0.35
N LEU A 63 10.89 -0.04 -0.84
CA LEU A 63 10.43 -1.37 -1.23
C LEU A 63 11.57 -2.39 -1.26
N GLU A 64 12.74 -2.01 -1.79
CA GLU A 64 13.93 -2.87 -1.85
C GLU A 64 14.36 -3.38 -0.47
N LYS A 65 14.26 -2.53 0.57
CA LYS A 65 14.55 -2.92 1.97
C LYS A 65 13.60 -4.00 2.51
N GLN A 66 12.42 -4.12 1.92
CA GLN A 66 11.38 -5.09 2.25
C GLN A 66 11.40 -6.31 1.30
N GLY A 67 12.40 -6.41 0.41
CA GLY A 67 12.46 -7.48 -0.60
C GLY A 67 11.43 -7.32 -1.72
N LEU A 68 10.95 -6.09 -1.96
CA LEU A 68 9.93 -5.78 -2.96
C LEU A 68 10.53 -4.94 -4.10
N VAL A 69 9.90 -5.02 -5.27
CA VAL A 69 10.27 -4.25 -6.47
C VAL A 69 9.08 -3.45 -6.99
N LEU A 70 9.37 -2.31 -7.62
CA LEU A 70 8.37 -1.39 -8.18
C LEU A 70 8.49 -1.34 -9.71
N ASP A 71 7.51 -1.89 -10.41
CA ASP A 71 7.48 -1.89 -11.86
C ASP A 71 6.56 -0.80 -12.41
N CYS A 72 7.10 0.07 -13.26
CA CYS A 72 6.31 1.10 -13.93
C CYS A 72 5.48 0.49 -15.07
N VAL A 73 4.17 0.72 -15.06
CA VAL A 73 3.25 0.38 -16.16
C VAL A 73 2.93 1.67 -16.92
N THR A 74 3.79 2.00 -17.86
CA THR A 74 3.82 3.27 -18.61
C THR A 74 2.50 3.60 -19.31
N GLU A 75 1.82 2.59 -19.86
CA GLU A 75 0.55 2.76 -20.60
C GLU A 75 -0.60 3.30 -19.75
N THR A 76 -0.56 3.10 -18.42
CA THR A 76 -1.69 3.37 -17.53
C THR A 76 -1.33 4.21 -16.31
N ALA A 77 -0.16 4.85 -16.34
CA ALA A 77 0.36 5.72 -15.29
C ALA A 77 0.16 5.12 -13.88
N ASN A 78 0.51 3.84 -13.72
CA ASN A 78 0.49 3.15 -12.43
C ASN A 78 1.75 2.32 -12.24
N TYR A 79 1.96 1.87 -11.00
CA TYR A 79 3.10 1.03 -10.65
C TYR A 79 2.62 -0.23 -9.95
N LYS A 80 3.21 -1.37 -10.32
CA LYS A 80 3.00 -2.66 -9.65
C LYS A 80 4.08 -2.85 -8.59
N ILE A 81 3.69 -3.43 -7.48
CA ILE A 81 4.59 -3.84 -6.40
C ILE A 81 4.60 -5.37 -6.42
N ASN A 82 5.78 -5.95 -6.61
CA ASN A 82 5.97 -7.40 -6.62
C ASN A 82 7.07 -7.80 -5.62
N THR A 83 7.15 -9.09 -5.27
CA THR A 83 8.33 -9.61 -4.56
C THR A 83 9.53 -9.67 -5.50
N ASN A 84 10.73 -9.45 -4.98
CA ASN A 84 11.94 -9.41 -5.81
C ASN A 84 12.33 -10.80 -6.36
N ASP A 85 12.09 -11.85 -5.58
CA ASP A 85 12.51 -13.23 -5.86
C ASP A 85 11.63 -13.92 -6.93
N GLU A 86 10.34 -14.05 -6.64
CA GLU A 86 9.37 -14.83 -7.40
C GLU A 86 8.44 -13.95 -8.24
N GLN A 87 8.62 -12.63 -8.18
CA GLN A 87 7.77 -11.66 -8.89
C GLN A 87 6.28 -11.82 -8.52
N GLN A 88 6.00 -12.21 -7.27
CA GLN A 88 4.63 -12.37 -6.80
C GLN A 88 3.98 -11.00 -6.61
N TYR A 89 2.77 -10.84 -7.15
CA TYR A 89 2.04 -9.58 -7.05
C TYR A 89 1.61 -9.26 -5.62
N ILE A 90 2.10 -8.14 -5.10
CA ILE A 90 1.75 -7.60 -3.78
C ILE A 90 0.68 -6.52 -3.90
N GLY A 91 0.77 -5.66 -4.92
CA GLY A 91 -0.15 -4.55 -5.03
C GLY A 91 0.11 -3.62 -6.20
N ARG A 92 -0.65 -2.54 -6.22
CA ARG A 92 -0.56 -1.49 -7.23
C ARG A 92 -0.81 -0.15 -6.60
N ILE A 93 -0.05 0.84 -7.04
CA ILE A 93 -0.30 2.25 -6.75
C ILE A 93 -0.76 2.96 -8.03
N THR A 94 -1.87 3.69 -7.90
CA THR A 94 -2.38 4.62 -8.91
C THR A 94 -2.49 6.02 -8.29
N LYS A 95 -2.79 7.02 -9.11
CA LYS A 95 -3.12 8.37 -8.62
C LYS A 95 -4.31 8.43 -7.65
N ASP A 96 -5.14 7.38 -7.64
CA ASP A 96 -6.39 7.35 -6.87
C ASP A 96 -6.31 6.44 -5.64
N ALA A 97 -5.39 5.48 -5.64
CA ALA A 97 -5.30 4.51 -4.56
C ALA A 97 -3.98 3.73 -4.52
N LEU A 98 -3.57 3.36 -3.30
CA LEU A 98 -2.74 2.19 -3.07
C LEU A 98 -3.64 0.98 -2.82
N LYS A 99 -3.47 -0.08 -3.60
CA LYS A 99 -4.23 -1.33 -3.50
C LYS A 99 -3.27 -2.47 -3.20
N LEU A 100 -3.48 -3.17 -2.10
CA LEU A 100 -2.63 -4.27 -1.66
C LEU A 100 -3.44 -5.57 -1.61
N HIS A 101 -2.81 -6.66 -2.01
CA HIS A 101 -3.35 -8.00 -1.82
C HIS A 101 -3.37 -8.31 -0.32
N ALA A 102 -4.57 -8.48 0.24
CA ALA A 102 -4.79 -8.58 1.68
C ALA A 102 -4.04 -9.77 2.29
N ILE A 103 -4.08 -10.95 1.66
CA ILE A 103 -3.35 -12.14 2.15
C ILE A 103 -1.84 -11.92 2.08
N ARG A 104 -1.29 -11.50 0.93
CA ARG A 104 0.16 -11.31 0.77
C ARG A 104 0.74 -10.28 1.72
N ILE A 105 0.04 -9.17 1.94
CA ILE A 105 0.54 -8.17 2.88
C ILE A 105 0.44 -8.64 4.35
N LYS A 106 -0.44 -9.60 4.68
CA LYS A 106 -0.40 -10.28 5.98
C LYS A 106 0.87 -11.12 6.11
N GLU A 107 1.25 -11.85 5.06
CA GLU A 107 2.46 -12.71 5.02
C GLU A 107 3.74 -11.89 5.18
N LEU A 108 3.83 -10.73 4.53
CA LEU A 108 4.97 -9.80 4.65
C LEU A 108 5.05 -9.13 6.03
N GLY A 109 3.96 -9.13 6.78
CA GLY A 109 3.92 -8.63 8.15
C GLY A 109 3.68 -7.13 8.28
N LYS A 110 3.50 -6.72 9.55
CA LYS A 110 3.04 -5.39 9.93
C LYS A 110 4.01 -4.29 9.54
N GLU A 111 5.31 -4.49 9.71
CA GLU A 111 6.32 -3.46 9.42
C GLU A 111 6.32 -3.06 7.94
N CYS A 112 6.24 -4.04 7.05
CA CYS A 112 6.10 -3.81 5.61
C CYS A 112 4.79 -3.06 5.31
N PHE A 113 3.67 -3.52 5.88
CA PHE A 113 2.38 -2.85 5.76
C PHE A 113 2.44 -1.37 6.18
N GLU A 114 3.01 -1.06 7.35
CA GLU A 114 3.15 0.30 7.86
C GLU A 114 4.05 1.16 6.98
N SER A 115 5.14 0.59 6.46
CA SER A 115 6.06 1.29 5.57
C SER A 115 5.40 1.69 4.24
N LEU A 116 4.65 0.77 3.62
CA LEU A 116 3.92 1.01 2.37
C LEU A 116 2.88 2.11 2.52
N ILE A 117 2.04 2.01 3.55
CA ILE A 117 0.98 3.00 3.74
C ILE A 117 1.57 4.33 4.17
N SER A 118 2.60 4.37 5.03
CA SER A 118 3.16 5.64 5.52
C SER A 118 3.71 6.49 4.38
N PHE A 119 4.40 5.85 3.41
CA PHE A 119 4.81 6.50 2.18
C PHE A 119 3.63 7.11 1.43
N PHE A 120 2.53 6.36 1.28
CA PHE A 120 1.35 6.79 0.55
C PHE A 120 0.57 7.91 1.26
N ILE A 121 0.49 7.85 2.59
CA ILE A 121 -0.22 8.83 3.42
C ILE A 121 0.54 10.15 3.47
N ASN A 122 1.87 10.11 3.52
CA ASN A 122 2.68 11.31 3.67
C ASN A 122 4.00 11.20 2.87
N PRO A 123 3.94 11.31 1.53
CA PRO A 123 5.11 11.19 0.68
C PRO A 123 6.16 12.26 0.95
N ASN A 124 5.76 13.41 1.53
CA ASN A 124 6.65 14.53 1.81
C ASN A 124 7.36 14.43 3.17
N ASN A 125 7.03 13.45 4.02
CA ASN A 125 7.47 13.39 5.41
C ASN A 125 8.41 12.22 5.72
N LEU A 126 8.99 11.62 4.67
CA LEU A 126 10.04 10.60 4.78
C LEU A 126 11.35 11.16 5.38
N PHE A 127 11.44 12.48 5.59
CA PHE A 127 12.60 13.17 6.17
C PHE A 127 12.44 13.57 7.65
N VAL A 128 11.35 13.20 8.32
CA VAL A 128 11.17 13.53 9.76
C VAL A 128 11.25 12.28 10.63
N SER A 129 12.34 11.53 10.44
CA SER A 129 12.90 10.67 11.48
C SER A 129 14.33 11.14 11.74
N ARG A 130 14.42 12.23 12.53
CA ARG A 130 15.43 12.48 13.58
C ARG A 130 16.77 11.74 13.35
N ASN A 131 17.80 12.41 12.84
CA ASN A 131 18.76 13.11 13.70
C ASN A 131 18.29 13.23 15.16
N LEU A 132 18.46 12.14 15.92
CA LEU A 132 18.75 12.20 17.34
C LEU A 132 20.21 11.77 17.46
N GLU A 133 21.10 12.74 17.24
CA GLU A 133 22.37 12.82 17.98
C GLU A 133 22.10 13.61 19.27
#